data_AF-A0A511X2Y6-F1
#
_entry.id   AF-A0A511X2Y6-F1
#
_cell.length_a   1.000
_cell.length_b   1.000
_cell.length_c   1.000
_cell.angle_alpha   90.00
_cell.angle_beta   90.00
_cell.angle_gamma   90.00
#
_symmetry.space_group_name_H-M   'P 1'
#
loop_
_entity.id
_entity.type
_entity.pdbx_description
1 polymer ?
#
loop_
_entity_poly.entity_id
_entity_poly.type
_entity_poly.pdbx_seq_one_letter_code
_entity_poly.pdbx_strand_id
1 'polypeptide(L)'
;MHILLGSNNKAKKDAVSRCFLNETVLTIDAPSGVSPQPFSDEETLNGAINRAKYARNNLEHGLGIGLEGGVMELEGQLFLTNWGALTDGQQLYVASGARVPLPRLFASELKEGKELGDVMAHFTKDKEIRQNAGAIGVFTNGLITRDKMFEHVLYQLKGQYLAKLN
;
A
#
# COMPACT_ATOMS: atom_id res chain seq x y z
N MET A 1 -15.58 -8.62 -13.65
CA MET A 1 -14.20 -9.17 -13.56
C MET A 1 -13.87 -9.44 -12.09
N HIS A 2 -13.05 -10.46 -11.81
CA HIS A 2 -12.53 -10.68 -10.46
C HIS A 2 -11.26 -9.87 -10.25
N ILE A 3 -11.16 -9.24 -9.09
CA ILE A 3 -9.96 -8.57 -8.61
C ILE A 3 -9.56 -9.25 -7.30
N LEU A 4 -8.33 -9.78 -7.24
CA LEU A 4 -7.77 -10.32 -6.01
C LEU A 4 -6.74 -9.34 -5.46
N LEU A 5 -7.02 -8.81 -4.26
CA LEU A 5 -6.10 -7.98 -3.51
C LEU A 5 -5.19 -8.85 -2.63
N GLY A 6 -3.88 -8.70 -2.77
CA GLY A 6 -2.85 -9.37 -1.95
C GLY A 6 -2.72 -8.82 -0.53
N SER A 7 -3.83 -8.48 0.12
CA SER A 7 -3.90 -8.06 1.52
C SER A 7 -5.31 -8.21 2.09
N ASN A 8 -5.40 -8.62 3.36
CA ASN A 8 -6.66 -8.64 4.13
C ASN A 8 -6.93 -7.33 4.89
N ASN A 9 -6.10 -6.29 4.72
CA ASN A 9 -6.30 -5.00 5.40
C ASN A 9 -7.57 -4.31 4.90
N LYS A 10 -8.41 -3.85 5.84
CA LYS A 10 -9.73 -3.28 5.55
C LYS A 10 -9.62 -2.00 4.72
N ALA A 11 -8.77 -1.04 5.12
CA ALA A 11 -8.59 0.21 4.38
C ALA A 11 -8.11 -0.02 2.93
N LYS A 12 -7.23 -1.00 2.71
CA LYS A 12 -6.78 -1.39 1.36
C LYS A 12 -7.94 -1.97 0.54
N LYS A 13 -8.74 -2.87 1.12
CA LYS A 13 -9.91 -3.46 0.45
C LYS A 13 -10.96 -2.41 0.11
N ASP A 14 -11.24 -1.49 1.04
CA ASP A 14 -12.20 -0.41 0.86
C ASP A 14 -11.76 0.52 -0.30
N ALA A 15 -10.47 0.87 -0.36
CA ALA A 15 -9.91 1.64 -1.46
C ALA A 15 -10.08 0.94 -2.82
N VAL A 16 -9.75 -0.35 -2.92
CA VAL A 16 -9.94 -1.14 -4.16
C VAL A 16 -11.41 -1.18 -4.55
N SER A 17 -12.31 -1.44 -3.60
CA SER A 17 -13.75 -1.53 -3.86
C SER A 17 -14.33 -0.21 -4.38
N ARG A 18 -13.86 0.93 -3.88
CA ARG A 18 -14.30 2.26 -4.35
C ARG A 18 -13.71 2.64 -5.70
N CYS A 19 -12.48 2.22 -6.01
CA CYS A 19 -11.89 2.45 -7.34
C CYS A 19 -12.47 1.52 -8.42
N PHE A 20 -13.00 0.34 -8.05
CA PHE A 20 -13.52 -0.68 -8.94
C PHE A 20 -14.98 -1.07 -8.60
N LEU A 21 -15.88 -0.08 -8.57
CA LEU A 21 -17.27 -0.20 -8.09
C LEU A 21 -18.10 -1.34 -8.70
N ASN A 22 -17.81 -1.73 -9.95
CA ASN A 22 -18.58 -2.74 -10.69
C ASN A 22 -17.89 -4.11 -10.73
N GLU A 23 -16.79 -4.28 -9.98
CA GLU A 23 -15.97 -5.49 -10.01
C GLU A 23 -16.08 -6.27 -8.70
N THR A 24 -15.88 -7.59 -8.77
CA THR A 24 -15.87 -8.43 -7.57
C THR A 24 -14.49 -8.39 -6.93
N VAL A 25 -14.38 -7.76 -5.77
CA VAL A 25 -13.12 -7.62 -5.02
C VAL A 25 -13.02 -8.71 -3.94
N LEU A 26 -12.05 -9.59 -4.12
CA LEU A 26 -11.65 -10.63 -3.17
C LEU A 26 -10.32 -10.25 -2.52
N THR A 27 -9.99 -10.89 -1.39
CA THR A 27 -8.71 -10.68 -0.69
C THR A 27 -8.00 -12.00 -0.46
N ILE A 28 -6.67 -11.95 -0.45
CA ILE A 28 -5.80 -13.05 -0.06
C ILE A 28 -4.64 -12.51 0.77
N ASP A 29 -4.18 -13.30 1.75
CA ASP A 29 -2.96 -12.95 2.48
C ASP A 29 -1.72 -13.32 1.65
N ALA A 30 -1.24 -12.35 0.86
CA ALA A 30 -0.08 -12.56 0.00
C ALA A 30 1.23 -12.23 0.76
N PRO A 31 2.30 -13.03 0.61
CA PRO A 31 3.61 -12.64 1.12
C PRO A 31 4.16 -11.46 0.32
N SER A 32 4.75 -10.47 1.01
CA SER A 32 5.46 -9.36 0.35
C SER A 32 6.85 -9.74 -0.15
N GLY A 33 7.49 -10.75 0.46
CA GLY A 33 8.86 -11.16 0.10
C GLY A 33 9.93 -10.10 0.40
N VAL A 34 9.60 -9.08 1.20
CA VAL A 34 10.50 -8.01 1.67
C VAL A 34 10.39 -7.87 3.18
N SER A 35 11.14 -6.95 3.80
CA SER A 35 11.06 -6.74 5.25
C SER A 35 9.63 -6.35 5.70
N PRO A 36 9.26 -6.63 6.97
CA PRO A 36 7.97 -6.18 7.52
C PRO A 36 7.80 -4.66 7.49
N GLN A 37 8.90 -3.91 7.61
CA GLN A 37 8.96 -2.46 7.48
C GLN A 37 9.92 -2.06 6.35
N PRO A 38 9.43 -2.00 5.09
CA PRO A 38 10.26 -1.56 3.97
C PRO A 38 10.85 -0.17 4.24
N PHE A 39 12.14 0.02 3.94
CA PHE A 39 12.89 1.22 4.26
C PHE A 39 13.38 2.01 3.03
N SER A 40 13.01 1.55 1.84
CA SER A 40 13.27 2.25 0.58
C SER A 40 12.07 2.17 -0.37
N ASP A 41 12.05 3.06 -1.36
CA ASP A 41 11.06 2.96 -2.44
C ASP A 41 11.17 1.65 -3.21
N GLU A 42 12.40 1.22 -3.52
CA GLU A 42 12.64 -0.02 -4.26
C GLU A 42 12.10 -1.24 -3.50
N GLU A 43 12.35 -1.32 -2.19
CA GLU A 43 11.86 -2.40 -1.36
C GLU A 43 10.32 -2.36 -1.24
N THR A 44 9.75 -1.19 -1.01
CA THR A 44 8.29 -1.02 -0.91
C THR A 44 7.59 -1.38 -2.23
N LEU A 45 8.17 -0.95 -3.36
CA LEU A 45 7.71 -1.30 -4.70
C LEU A 45 7.77 -2.82 -4.92
N ASN A 46 8.89 -3.46 -4.57
CA ASN A 46 9.04 -4.91 -4.70
C ASN A 46 7.99 -5.67 -3.86
N GLY A 47 7.71 -5.21 -2.64
CA GLY A 47 6.62 -5.76 -1.81
C GLY A 47 5.26 -5.66 -2.50
N ALA A 48 4.93 -4.51 -3.09
CA ALA A 48 3.69 -4.33 -3.84
C ALA A 48 3.61 -5.25 -5.07
N ILE A 49 4.69 -5.36 -5.86
CA ILE A 49 4.76 -6.22 -7.04
C ILE A 49 4.58 -7.69 -6.65
N ASN A 50 5.26 -8.15 -5.61
CA ASN A 50 5.20 -9.54 -5.14
C ASN A 50 3.77 -9.90 -4.72
N ARG A 51 3.11 -9.02 -3.97
CA ARG A 51 1.70 -9.21 -3.59
C ARG A 51 0.76 -9.24 -4.81
N ALA A 52 0.96 -8.37 -5.79
CA ALA A 52 0.14 -8.32 -6.99
C ALA A 52 0.28 -9.60 -7.83
N LYS A 53 1.52 -10.05 -8.05
CA LYS A 53 1.82 -11.30 -8.78
C LYS A 53 1.26 -12.52 -8.06
N TYR A 54 1.46 -12.60 -6.74
CA TYR A 54 0.91 -13.69 -5.94
C TYR A 54 -0.62 -13.73 -6.06
N ALA A 55 -1.28 -12.59 -5.92
CA ALA A 55 -2.73 -12.51 -6.08
C ALA A 55 -3.17 -12.91 -7.49
N ARG A 56 -2.51 -12.41 -8.54
CA ARG A 56 -2.87 -12.80 -9.91
C ARG A 56 -2.70 -14.30 -10.17
N ASN A 57 -1.65 -14.93 -9.64
CA ASN A 57 -1.40 -16.36 -9.81
C ASN A 57 -2.41 -17.26 -9.09
N ASN A 58 -3.18 -16.70 -8.14
CA ASN A 58 -4.27 -17.40 -7.44
C ASN A 58 -5.65 -17.15 -8.09
N LEU A 59 -5.68 -16.65 -9.32
CA LEU A 59 -6.89 -16.45 -10.11
C LEU A 59 -6.77 -17.20 -11.44
N GLU A 60 -7.87 -17.78 -11.92
CA GLU A 60 -7.96 -18.24 -13.31
C GLU A 60 -7.99 -17.03 -14.25
N HIS A 61 -8.91 -16.10 -14.00
CA HIS A 61 -9.10 -14.87 -14.76
C HIS A 61 -9.30 -13.67 -13.85
N GLY A 62 -8.77 -12.51 -14.25
CA GLY A 62 -8.94 -11.26 -13.51
C GLY A 62 -7.63 -10.51 -13.28
N LEU A 63 -7.67 -9.59 -12.32
CA LEU A 63 -6.53 -8.75 -11.96
C LEU A 63 -5.99 -9.11 -10.57
N GLY A 64 -4.67 -9.12 -10.44
CA GLY A 64 -3.99 -9.10 -9.15
C GLY A 64 -3.61 -7.66 -8.78
N ILE A 65 -3.91 -7.26 -7.56
CA ILE A 65 -3.51 -5.96 -6.99
C ILE A 65 -2.67 -6.19 -5.74
N GLY A 66 -1.54 -5.49 -5.66
CA GLY A 66 -0.69 -5.42 -4.47
C GLY A 66 -0.54 -3.98 -4.03
N LEU A 67 -0.66 -3.73 -2.73
CA LEU A 67 -0.50 -2.42 -2.12
C LEU A 67 0.44 -2.57 -0.93
N GLU A 68 1.49 -1.77 -0.85
CA GLU A 68 2.50 -1.84 0.20
C GLU A 68 2.76 -0.45 0.78
N GLY A 69 2.94 -0.41 2.10
CA GLY A 69 3.36 0.81 2.81
C GLY A 69 4.78 0.62 3.30
N GLY A 70 5.57 1.68 3.28
CA GLY A 70 6.96 1.66 3.73
C GLY A 70 7.38 3.03 4.23
N VAL A 71 8.66 3.16 4.51
CA VAL A 71 9.31 4.45 4.71
C VAL A 71 10.47 4.57 3.73
N MET A 72 10.94 5.79 3.49
CA MET A 72 12.11 6.05 2.67
C MET A 72 12.85 7.26 3.22
N GLU A 73 14.19 7.21 3.21
CA GLU A 73 15.04 8.32 3.68
C GLU A 73 15.48 9.22 2.51
N LEU A 74 15.13 10.51 2.55
CA LEU A 74 15.52 11.52 1.58
C LEU A 74 16.24 12.62 2.33
N GLU A 75 17.50 12.88 1.99
CA GLU A 75 18.31 13.94 2.62
C GLU A 75 18.32 13.86 4.16
N GLY A 76 18.36 12.64 4.71
CA GLY A 76 18.37 12.39 6.17
C GLY A 76 17.01 12.56 6.86
N GLN A 77 15.93 12.76 6.10
CA GLN A 77 14.55 12.82 6.60
C GLN A 77 13.78 11.58 6.15
N LEU A 78 13.11 10.90 7.09
CA LEU A 78 12.22 9.80 6.76
C LEU A 78 10.89 10.33 6.25
N PHE A 79 10.39 9.73 5.19
CA PHE A 79 9.06 9.96 4.64
C PHE A 79 8.28 8.65 4.69
N LEU A 80 6.99 8.75 5.02
CA LEU A 80 6.04 7.71 4.70
C LEU A 80 5.99 7.55 3.17
N THR A 81 6.12 6.31 2.68
CA THR A 81 5.93 5.98 1.27
C THR A 81 4.89 4.87 1.12
N ASN A 82 4.28 4.79 -0.05
CA ASN A 82 3.34 3.75 -0.39
C ASN A 82 3.38 3.50 -1.89
N TRP A 83 3.29 2.22 -2.24
CA TRP A 83 3.36 1.74 -3.61
C TRP A 83 2.22 0.78 -3.89
N GLY A 84 1.81 0.75 -5.15
CA GLY A 84 0.85 -0.21 -5.66
C GLY A 84 1.35 -0.83 -6.96
N ALA A 85 0.90 -2.05 -7.19
CA ALA A 85 1.09 -2.78 -8.43
C ALA A 85 -0.22 -3.43 -8.86
N LEU A 86 -0.45 -3.46 -10.17
CA LEU A 86 -1.60 -4.10 -10.81
C LEU A 86 -1.11 -4.96 -11.97
N THR A 87 -1.60 -6.18 -12.09
CA THR A 87 -1.27 -7.06 -13.21
C THR A 87 -2.45 -7.92 -13.65
N ASP A 88 -2.58 -8.13 -14.95
CA ASP A 88 -3.50 -9.09 -15.56
C ASP A 88 -2.84 -10.45 -15.88
N GLY A 89 -1.57 -10.61 -15.51
CA GLY A 89 -0.74 -11.78 -15.78
C GLY A 89 0.13 -11.64 -17.04
N GLN A 90 -0.13 -10.64 -17.88
CA GLN A 90 0.71 -10.32 -19.04
C GLN A 90 1.49 -9.03 -18.79
N GLN A 91 0.78 -7.97 -18.42
CA GLN A 91 1.36 -6.67 -18.13
C GLN A 91 1.38 -6.36 -16.63
N LEU A 92 2.37 -5.59 -16.22
CA LEU A 92 2.55 -5.09 -14.86
C LEU A 92 2.57 -3.57 -14.88
N TYR A 93 1.69 -2.97 -14.09
CA TYR A 93 1.61 -1.54 -13.86
C TYR A 93 2.00 -1.24 -12.42
N VAL A 94 2.71 -0.15 -12.20
CA VAL A 94 3.15 0.28 -10.88
C VAL A 94 2.85 1.76 -10.70
N ALA A 95 2.61 2.18 -9.45
CA ALA A 95 2.39 3.56 -9.10
C ALA A 95 2.78 3.81 -7.64
N SER A 96 3.20 5.03 -7.33
CA SER A 96 3.44 5.48 -5.96
C SER A 96 2.38 6.51 -5.54
N GLY A 97 2.24 6.69 -4.23
CA GLY A 97 1.32 7.67 -3.66
C GLY A 97 2.02 8.85 -3.00
N ALA A 98 1.20 9.69 -2.37
CA ALA A 98 1.68 10.84 -1.61
C ALA A 98 2.61 10.43 -0.47
N ARG A 99 3.54 11.32 -0.12
CA ARG A 99 4.52 11.15 0.95
C ARG A 99 4.35 12.24 1.99
N VAL A 100 4.63 11.92 3.25
CA VAL A 100 4.63 12.89 4.35
C VAL A 100 5.88 12.65 5.22
N PRO A 101 6.61 13.70 5.63
CA PRO A 101 7.74 13.53 6.53
C PRO A 101 7.28 12.96 7.87
N LEU A 102 8.02 11.97 8.36
CA LEU A 102 7.82 11.41 9.70
C LEU A 102 8.55 12.27 10.74
N PRO A 103 7.93 12.57 11.89
CA PRO A 103 8.64 13.17 13.01
C PRO A 103 9.88 12.36 13.40
N ARG A 104 11.00 13.04 13.67
CA ARG A 104 12.29 12.41 14.00
C ARG A 104 12.23 11.42 15.15
N LEU A 105 11.27 11.61 16.07
CA LEU A 105 11.05 10.73 17.22
C LEU A 105 10.72 9.28 16.83
N PHE A 106 10.21 9.03 15.62
CA PHE A 106 9.93 7.68 15.14
C PHE A 106 11.11 7.04 14.40
N ALA A 107 12.12 7.82 14.01
CA ALA A 107 13.20 7.33 13.16
C ALA A 107 14.08 6.28 13.87
N SER A 108 14.36 6.45 15.15
CA SER A 108 15.15 5.48 15.93
C SER A 108 14.44 4.14 16.04
N GLU A 109 13.15 4.15 16.41
CA GLU A 109 12.35 2.93 16.56
C GLU A 109 12.23 2.13 15.25
N LEU A 110 12.07 2.83 14.12
CA LEU A 110 12.02 2.19 12.82
C LEU A 110 13.39 1.64 12.39
N LYS A 111 14.48 2.35 12.70
CA LYS A 111 15.86 1.89 12.44
C LYS A 111 16.25 0.68 13.32
N GLU A 112 15.61 0.52 14.48
CA GLU A 112 15.72 -0.67 15.34
C GLU A 112 14.86 -1.86 14.84
N GLY A 113 14.16 -1.70 13.72
CA GLY A 113 13.38 -2.76 13.07
C GLY A 113 11.93 -2.87 13.54
N LYS A 114 11.41 -1.91 14.32
CA LYS A 114 9.98 -1.89 14.64
C LYS A 114 9.16 -1.50 13.40
N GLU A 115 7.95 -2.03 13.30
CA GLU A 115 7.00 -1.61 12.26
C GLU A 115 6.34 -0.27 12.61
N LEU A 116 6.19 0.60 11.62
CA LEU A 116 5.49 1.89 11.77
C LEU A 116 4.07 1.70 12.31
N GLY A 117 3.40 0.60 11.93
CA GLY A 117 2.07 0.28 12.44
C GLY A 117 2.03 0.14 13.96
N ASP A 118 3.03 -0.52 14.55
CA ASP A 118 3.12 -0.74 15.99
C ASP A 118 3.54 0.54 16.73
N VAL A 119 4.51 1.26 16.16
CA VAL A 119 4.97 2.55 16.68
C VAL A 119 3.80 3.55 16.72
N MET A 120 3.01 3.64 15.65
CA MET A 120 1.84 4.51 15.60
C MET A 120 0.73 4.05 16.54
N ALA A 121 0.51 2.74 16.68
CA ALA A 121 -0.48 2.22 17.61
C ALA A 121 -0.14 2.57 19.06
N HIS A 122 1.13 2.49 19.43
CA HIS A 122 1.61 2.91 20.74
C HIS A 122 1.44 4.42 20.95
N PHE A 123 1.87 5.23 19.98
CA PHE A 123 1.79 6.70 20.04
C PHE A 123 0.36 7.23 20.13
N THR A 124 -0.55 6.68 19.33
CA THR A 124 -1.96 7.13 19.27
C THR A 124 -2.85 6.47 20.32
N LYS A 125 -2.37 5.42 21.00
CA LYS A 125 -3.16 4.51 21.85
C LYS A 125 -4.33 3.84 21.09
N ASP A 126 -4.21 3.72 19.77
CA ASP A 126 -5.17 3.05 18.89
C ASP A 126 -4.50 1.86 18.18
N LYS A 127 -4.86 0.63 18.60
CA LYS A 127 -4.33 -0.60 18.01
C LYS A 127 -4.79 -0.82 16.56
N GLU A 128 -5.92 -0.24 16.18
CA GLU A 128 -6.55 -0.40 14.86
C GLU A 128 -6.17 0.73 13.90
N ILE A 129 -5.24 1.62 14.28
CA ILE A 129 -4.84 2.76 13.46
C ILE A 129 -4.42 2.34 12.04
N ARG A 130 -3.82 1.15 11.89
CA ARG A 130 -3.38 0.61 10.59
C ARG A 130 -4.53 0.14 9.69
N GLN A 131 -5.71 -0.12 10.26
CA GLN A 131 -6.93 -0.51 9.54
C GLN A 131 -7.80 0.70 9.18
N ASN A 132 -7.54 1.86 9.78
CA ASN A 132 -8.33 3.08 9.63
C ASN A 132 -7.48 4.23 9.04
N ALA A 133 -7.20 5.27 9.84
CA ALA A 133 -6.57 6.50 9.38
C ALA A 133 -5.10 6.32 8.93
N GLY A 134 -4.38 5.37 9.55
CA GLY A 134 -2.95 5.16 9.35
C GLY A 134 -2.08 6.33 9.81
N ALA A 135 -0.77 6.20 9.63
CA ALA A 135 0.20 7.26 9.89
C ALA A 135 -0.12 8.55 9.10
N ILE A 136 -0.54 8.40 7.84
CA ILE A 136 -0.93 9.53 6.98
C ILE A 136 -2.07 10.35 7.59
N GLY A 137 -3.09 9.71 8.17
CA GLY A 137 -4.19 10.41 8.81
C GLY A 137 -3.75 11.19 10.04
N VAL A 138 -2.82 10.66 10.83
CA VAL A 138 -2.28 11.37 12.00
C VAL A 138 -1.48 12.60 11.55
N PHE A 139 -0.56 12.44 10.60
CA PHE A 139 0.34 13.52 10.18
C PHE A 139 -0.31 14.55 9.25
N THR A 140 -1.51 14.27 8.73
CA THR A 140 -2.29 15.22 7.92
C THR A 140 -3.53 15.74 8.64
N ASN A 141 -3.62 15.54 9.97
CA ASN A 141 -4.76 15.97 10.79
C ASN A 141 -6.12 15.48 10.23
N GLY A 142 -6.16 14.22 9.77
CA GLY A 142 -7.35 13.56 9.23
C GLY A 142 -7.75 13.98 7.81
N LEU A 143 -7.03 14.92 7.18
CA LEU A 143 -7.37 15.39 5.83
C LEU A 143 -7.15 14.29 4.77
N ILE A 144 -6.14 13.44 4.99
CA ILE A 144 -5.85 12.28 4.14
C ILE A 144 -5.86 11.02 5.00
N THR A 145 -6.84 10.14 4.75
CA THR A 145 -6.92 8.82 5.37
C THR A 145 -6.18 7.77 4.53
N ARG A 146 -5.81 6.64 5.14
CA ARG A 146 -5.02 5.57 4.49
C ARG A 146 -5.69 5.01 3.24
N ASP A 147 -7.00 4.82 3.29
CA ASP A 147 -7.82 4.37 2.17
C ASP A 147 -7.78 5.38 1.00
N LYS A 148 -8.01 6.68 1.26
CA LYS A 148 -7.89 7.76 0.25
C LYS A 148 -6.49 7.85 -0.36
N MET A 149 -5.45 7.68 0.46
CA MET A 149 -4.07 7.64 -0.02
C MET A 149 -3.87 6.52 -1.04
N PHE A 150 -4.42 5.32 -0.77
CA PHE A 150 -4.35 4.21 -1.72
C PHE A 150 -5.28 4.39 -2.92
N GLU A 151 -6.41 5.09 -2.81
CA GLU A 151 -7.25 5.41 -3.97
C GLU A 151 -6.49 6.17 -5.05
N HIS A 152 -5.64 7.13 -4.67
CA HIS A 152 -4.83 7.88 -5.63
C HIS A 152 -3.85 6.97 -6.38
N VAL A 153 -3.27 5.98 -5.69
CA VAL A 153 -2.41 4.95 -6.31
C VAL A 153 -3.23 4.09 -7.27
N LEU A 154 -4.41 3.64 -6.82
CA LEU A 154 -5.29 2.78 -7.60
C LEU A 154 -5.85 3.48 -8.84
N TYR A 155 -6.16 4.78 -8.78
CA TYR A 155 -6.58 5.55 -9.95
C TYR A 155 -5.46 5.64 -11.00
N GLN A 156 -4.21 5.82 -10.59
CA GLN A 156 -3.07 5.79 -11.50
C GLN A 156 -2.92 4.41 -12.16
N LEU A 157 -2.99 3.33 -11.36
CA LEU A 157 -2.89 1.95 -11.87
C LEU A 157 -4.03 1.62 -12.84
N LYS A 158 -5.27 1.93 -12.47
CA LYS A 158 -6.45 1.73 -13.31
C LYS A 158 -6.37 2.54 -14.59
N GLY A 159 -5.92 3.79 -14.52
CA GLY A 159 -5.71 4.65 -15.68
C GLY A 159 -4.72 4.04 -16.67
N GLN A 160 -3.55 3.60 -16.19
CA GLN A 160 -2.56 2.91 -17.02
C GLN A 160 -3.12 1.65 -17.67
N TYR A 161 -3.83 0.81 -16.89
CA TYR A 161 -4.45 -0.43 -17.38
C TYR A 161 -5.49 -0.18 -18.48
N LEU A 162 -6.37 0.80 -18.29
CA LEU A 162 -7.41 1.14 -19.27
C LEU A 162 -6.83 1.75 -20.55
N ALA A 163 -5.78 2.56 -20.42
CA ALA A 163 -5.15 3.22 -21.55
C ALA A 163 -4.25 2.28 -22.38
N LYS A 164 -3.77 1.17 -21.79
CA LYS A 164 -2.88 0.18 -22.42
C LYS A 164 -1.64 0.80 -23.09
N LEU A 165 -1.02 1.77 -22.42
CA LEU A 165 0.10 2.54 -22.96
C LEU A 165 1.48 1.87 -22.78
N ASN A 166 1.51 0.63 -22.30
CA ASN A 166 2.72 -0.17 -22.06
C ASN A 166 2.66 -1.52 -22.79
#